data_AF-A0A968XWL2-F1
#
_entry.id   AF-A0A968XWL2-F1
#
_cell.length_a   1.000
_cell.length_b   1.000
_cell.length_c   1.000
_cell.angle_alpha   90.00
_cell.angle_beta   90.00
_cell.angle_gamma   90.00
#
_symmetry.space_group_name_H-M   'P 1'
#
loop_
_entity.id
_entity.type
_entity.pdbx_description
1 polymer ?
#
loop_
_entity_poly.entity_id
_entity_poly.type
_entity_poly.pdbx_seq_one_letter_code
_entity_poly.pdbx_strand_id
1 'polypeptide(L)' 'MASPASASSPLPSHPSGSQPFFSIVIPTYNRPERLAACLGAIAQLDYPGDRVEVIVVDDGSKLDLKPVVAHVSADPSS' A
#
# COMPACT_ATOMS: atom_id res chain seq x y z
N MET A 1 0.43 45.71 -13.67
CA MET A 1 -0.75 44.89 -13.30
C MET A 1 -0.25 43.48 -13.04
N ALA A 2 -0.25 43.03 -11.78
CA ALA A 2 0.13 41.67 -11.41
C ALA A 2 -1.14 40.89 -11.05
N SER A 3 -1.32 39.72 -11.67
CA SER A 3 -2.44 38.81 -11.40
C SER A 3 -2.26 38.18 -10.02
N PRO A 4 -3.28 38.08 -9.15
CA PRO A 4 -3.15 37.34 -7.90
C PRO A 4 -3.09 35.84 -8.20
N ALA A 5 -2.06 35.17 -7.69
CA ALA A 5 -1.97 33.72 -7.70
C ALA A 5 -3.18 33.15 -6.94
N SER A 6 -3.93 32.28 -7.61
CA SER A 6 -5.06 31.56 -7.03
C SER A 6 -4.53 30.65 -5.91
N ALA A 7 -4.79 31.02 -4.66
CA ALA A 7 -4.46 30.19 -3.51
C ALA A 7 -5.33 28.93 -3.56
N SER A 8 -4.72 27.77 -3.82
CA SER A 8 -5.41 26.48 -3.67
C SER A 8 -5.82 26.35 -2.21
N SER A 9 -7.12 26.26 -1.94
CA SER A 9 -7.64 26.03 -0.59
C SER A 9 -6.94 24.81 0.02
N PRO A 10 -6.52 24.86 1.30
CA PRO A 10 -5.96 23.69 1.95
C PRO A 10 -6.99 22.56 1.90
N LEU A 11 -6.56 21.37 1.46
CA LEU A 11 -7.39 20.18 1.53
C LEU A 11 -7.93 20.03 2.97
N PRO A 12 -9.17 19.56 3.14
CA PRO A 12 -9.73 19.35 4.48
C PRO A 12 -8.75 18.51 5.31
N SER A 13 -8.25 19.12 6.39
CA SER A 13 -7.44 18.44 7.38
C SER A 13 -8.32 17.39 8.05
N HIS A 14 -7.93 16.12 7.88
CA HIS A 14 -8.61 15.01 8.55
C HIS A 14 -8.61 15.28 10.07
N PRO A 15 -9.72 15.00 10.78
CA PRO A 15 -9.82 15.24 12.21
C PRO A 15 -8.66 14.55 12.94
N SER A 16 -7.87 15.35 13.65
CA SER A 16 -6.72 14.94 14.45
C SER A 16 -7.18 13.96 15.54
N GLY A 17 -6.94 12.66 15.34
CA GLY A 17 -7.21 11.66 16.37
C GLY A 17 -6.89 10.23 15.99
N SER A 18 -7.04 9.85 14.71
CA SER A 18 -6.66 8.50 14.25
C SER A 18 -6.18 8.51 12.81
N GLN A 19 -5.04 7.89 12.56
CA GLN A 19 -4.57 7.60 11.21
C GLN A 19 -5.62 6.74 10.47
N PRO A 20 -5.93 7.01 9.19
CA PRO A 20 -6.93 6.26 8.45
C PRO A 20 -6.56 4.77 8.31
N PHE A 21 -7.54 3.92 8.05
CA PHE A 21 -7.25 2.55 7.62
C PHE A 21 -7.11 2.52 6.09
N PHE A 22 -6.05 1.88 5.57
CA PHE A 22 -5.83 1.75 4.13
C PHE A 22 -5.88 0.29 3.67
N SER A 23 -6.55 0.06 2.55
CA SER A 23 -6.48 -1.19 1.79
C SER A 23 -5.63 -0.98 0.55
N ILE A 24 -4.49 -1.67 0.45
CA ILE A 24 -3.60 -1.63 -0.71
C ILE A 24 -3.93 -2.83 -1.61
N VAL A 25 -4.57 -2.57 -2.75
CA VAL A 25 -4.94 -3.61 -3.71
C VAL A 25 -3.87 -3.70 -4.82
N ILE A 26 -3.26 -4.87 -4.97
CA ILE A 26 -2.18 -5.13 -5.93
C ILE A 26 -2.66 -6.15 -6.98
N PRO A 27 -3.16 -5.71 -8.14
CA PRO A 27 -3.39 -6.61 -9.26
C PRO A 27 -2.05 -7.03 -9.88
N THR A 28 -1.88 -8.32 -10.13
CA THR A 28 -0.63 -8.86 -10.69
C THR A 28 -0.90 -10.03 -11.65
N TYR A 29 0.01 -10.22 -12.61
CA TYR A 29 0.01 -11.30 -13.58
C TYR A 29 1.44 -11.65 -13.99
N ASN A 30 1.87 -12.89 -13.78
CA ASN A 30 3.19 -13.44 -14.14
C ASN A 30 4.39 -12.57 -13.70
N ARG A 31 4.35 -11.99 -12.51
CA ARG A 31 5.35 -11.02 -12.01
C ARG A 31 5.80 -11.27 -10.57
N PRO A 32 6.36 -12.46 -10.26
CA PRO A 32 6.77 -12.80 -8.89
C PRO A 32 7.81 -11.83 -8.31
N GLU A 33 8.84 -11.46 -9.08
CA GLU A 33 9.92 -10.58 -8.59
C GLU A 33 9.43 -9.16 -8.29
N ARG A 34 8.57 -8.61 -9.16
CA ARG A 34 7.99 -7.27 -8.94
C ARG A 34 7.00 -7.27 -7.78
N LEU A 35 6.22 -8.35 -7.63
CA LEU A 35 5.34 -8.51 -6.48
C LEU A 35 6.17 -8.56 -5.19
N ALA A 36 7.26 -9.32 -5.16
CA ALA A 36 8.16 -9.40 -4.01
C ALA A 36 8.74 -8.03 -3.64
N ALA A 37 9.24 -7.28 -4.64
CA ALA A 37 9.77 -5.94 -4.41
C ALA A 37 8.70 -4.95 -3.90
N CYS A 38 7.48 -5.02 -4.45
CA CYS A 38 6.36 -4.18 -4.03
C CYS A 38 5.94 -4.48 -2.58
N LEU A 39 5.76 -5.76 -2.24
CA LEU A 39 5.42 -6.17 -0.89
C LEU A 39 6.52 -5.82 0.11
N GLY A 40 7.80 -5.98 -0.28
CA GLY A 40 8.95 -5.58 0.53
C GLY A 40 9.02 -4.08 0.78
N ALA A 41 8.59 -3.25 -0.17
CA ALA A 41 8.49 -1.80 0.02
C ALA A 41 7.32 -1.43 0.94
N ILE A 42 6.18 -2.12 0.83
CA ILE A 42 5.02 -1.91 1.71
C ILE A 42 5.35 -2.29 3.16
N ALA A 43 6.09 -3.37 3.37
CA ALA A 43 6.52 -3.80 4.70
C ALA A 43 7.47 -2.80 5.40
N GLN A 44 8.03 -1.83 4.65
CA GLN A 44 8.91 -0.78 5.17
C GLN A 44 8.22 0.57 5.34
N LEU A 45 6.89 0.64 5.16
CA LEU A 45 6.15 1.88 5.39
C LEU A 45 6.27 2.30 6.86
N ASP A 46 6.55 3.58 7.09
CA ASP A 46 6.42 4.23 8.40
C ASP A 46 4.93 4.54 8.66
N TYR A 47 4.14 3.48 8.81
CA TYR A 47 2.71 3.54 9.05
C TYR A 47 2.28 2.36 9.94
N PRO A 48 1.32 2.54 10.86
CA PRO A 48 0.90 1.46 11.76
C PRO A 48 0.41 0.23 10.98
N GLY A 49 1.02 -0.93 11.25
CA GLY A 49 0.71 -2.17 10.55
C GLY A 49 -0.72 -2.68 10.80
N ASP A 50 -1.31 -2.35 11.95
CA ASP A 50 -2.71 -2.61 12.29
C ASP A 50 -3.71 -1.71 11.52
N ARG A 51 -3.19 -0.71 10.78
CA ARG A 51 -3.97 0.23 9.97
C ARG A 51 -3.85 -0.01 8.46
N VAL A 52 -3.20 -1.09 8.04
CA VAL A 52 -3.01 -1.44 6.62
C VAL A 52 -3.36 -2.89 6.39
N GLU A 53 -4.12 -3.15 5.33
CA GLU A 53 -4.21 -4.48 4.72
C GLU A 53 -3.67 -4.45 3.29
N VAL A 54 -3.11 -5.57 2.86
CA VAL A 54 -2.61 -5.75 1.49
C VAL A 54 -3.37 -6.89 0.85
N ILE A 55 -4.06 -6.60 -0.25
CA ILE A 55 -4.87 -7.56 -1.01
C ILE A 55 -4.20 -7.78 -2.36
N VAL A 56 -3.60 -8.94 -2.54
CA VAL A 56 -3.00 -9.34 -3.82
C VAL A 56 -4.05 -10.05 -4.67
N VAL A 57 -4.29 -9.53 -5.87
CA VAL A 57 -5.21 -10.13 -6.84
C VAL A 57 -4.38 -10.71 -7.99
N ASP A 58 -4.32 -12.03 -8.06
CA ASP A 58 -3.68 -12.74 -9.18
C ASP A 58 -4.67 -12.96 -10.33
N ASP A 59 -4.40 -12.36 -11.48
CA ASP A 59 -5.25 -12.43 -12.68
C ASP A 59 -4.96 -13.69 -13.52
N GLY A 60 -4.91 -14.84 -12.87
CA GLY A 60 -4.68 -16.14 -13.52
C GLY A 60 -3.25 -16.35 -14.02
N SER A 61 -2.25 -15.99 -13.20
CA SER A 61 -0.84 -16.26 -13.51
C SER A 61 -0.59 -17.74 -13.81
N LYS A 62 0.33 -18.00 -14.75
CA LYS A 62 0.87 -19.33 -15.02
C LYS A 62 1.97 -19.71 -14.04
N LEU A 63 2.56 -18.70 -13.38
CA LEU A 63 3.58 -18.86 -12.36
C LEU A 63 2.91 -18.95 -10.98
N ASP A 64 3.44 -19.81 -10.10
CA ASP A 64 2.97 -19.86 -8.72
C ASP A 64 3.49 -18.65 -7.93
N LEU A 65 2.57 -17.79 -7.48
CA LEU A 65 2.88 -16.61 -6.70
C LEU A 65 2.78 -16.84 -5.19
N LYS A 66 2.28 -18.01 -4.74
CA LYS A 66 2.13 -18.32 -3.30
C LYS A 66 3.42 -18.18 -2.50
N PRO A 67 4.61 -18.61 -3.01
CA PRO A 67 5.85 -18.46 -2.26
C PRO A 67 6.17 -16.99 -1.96
N VAL A 68 5.86 -16.09 -2.90
CA VAL A 68 6.13 -14.64 -2.75
C VAL A 68 5.25 -14.03 -1.66
N VAL A 69 3.97 -14.41 -1.60
CA VAL A 69 3.02 -13.88 -0.61
C VAL A 69 3.29 -14.46 0.79
N ALA A 70 3.68 -15.74 0.89
CA ALA A 70 3.95 -16.38 2.17
C ALA A 70 5.09 -15.73 2.96
N HIS A 71 6.08 -15.14 2.27
CA HIS A 71 7.24 -14.49 2.89
C HIS A 71 6.92 -13.15 3.55
N VAL A 72 5.69 -12.63 3.39
CA VAL A 72 5.26 -11.31 3.86
C VAL A 72 4.19 -11.44 4.96
N SER A 73 4.11 -12.60 5.60
CA SER A 73 3.23 -12.76 6.76
C SER A 73 3.69 -11.82 7.87
N ALA A 74 2.80 -10.91 8.29
CA ALA A 74 3.03 -10.02 9.43
C ALA A 74 3.45 -10.86 10.63
N ASP A 75 4.58 -10.54 11.23
CA ASP A 75 5.02 -11.16 12.47
C ASP A 75 3.93 -10.88 13.53
N PRO A 76 3.28 -11.90 14.12
CA PRO A 76 2.21 -11.68 15.09
C PRO A 76 2.70 -11.15 16.46
N SER A 77 3.98 -10.74 16.58
CA SER A 77 4.58 -10.30 17.83
C SER A 77 5.35 -8.97 17.76
N SER A 78 4.70 -7.86 17.43
CA SER A 78 5.14 -6.52 17.83
C SER A 78 3.99 -5.68 18.32
#